data_AF-A0A849SPU5-F1
#
_entry.id   AF-A0A849SPU5-F1
#
_cell.length_a   1.000
_cell.length_b   1.000
_cell.length_c   1.000
_cell.angle_alpha   90.00
_cell.angle_beta   90.00
_cell.angle_gamma   90.00
#
_symmetry.space_group_name_H-M   'P 1'
#
loop_
_entity.id
_entity.type
_entity.pdbx_description
1 polymer ?
#
loop_
_entity_poly.entity_id
_entity_poly.type
_entity_poly.pdbx_seq_one_letter_code
_entity_poly.pdbx_strand_id
1 'polypeptide(L)'
;MSSGLVAELCRFAIAASAGDAAAIRRVLARVRRARRPRAAFEEVALMLTLYASYPAAIESLRLLGLEWPQATKAGEVPVATRRRRGLATLAAVYGGVADSVRAALRSHHPALEAWVIEHAYGRVLSRGALEMKERELVTLALLV
;
A
#
# COMPACT_ATOMS: atom_id res chain seq x y z
N MET A 1 0.78 12.21 -12.43
CA MET A 1 -0.64 12.28 -11.97
C MET A 1 -0.89 13.60 -11.24
N SER A 2 -2.14 14.09 -11.19
CA SER A 2 -2.50 15.39 -10.59
C SER A 2 -2.27 15.36 -9.06
N SER A 3 -1.71 16.45 -8.51
CA SER A 3 -1.54 16.67 -7.05
C SER A 3 -2.80 16.39 -6.24
N GLY A 4 -3.98 16.56 -6.86
CA GLY A 4 -5.26 16.28 -6.23
C GLY A 4 -5.52 14.81 -5.91
N LEU A 5 -4.93 13.83 -6.61
CA LEU A 5 -5.15 12.41 -6.30
C LEU A 5 -4.39 11.97 -5.05
N VAL A 6 -3.12 12.37 -4.91
CA VAL A 6 -2.30 12.00 -3.75
C VAL A 6 -2.94 12.52 -2.45
N ALA A 7 -3.45 13.74 -2.44
CA ALA A 7 -4.17 14.28 -1.28
C ALA A 7 -5.42 13.46 -0.90
N GLU A 8 -6.09 12.84 -1.87
CA GLU A 8 -7.20 11.92 -1.61
C GLU A 8 -6.74 10.59 -1.03
N LEU A 9 -5.65 10.04 -1.56
CA LEU A 9 -5.05 8.81 -1.06
C LEU A 9 -4.56 8.99 0.38
N CYS A 10 -3.89 10.10 0.70
CA CYS A 10 -3.47 10.41 2.06
C CYS A 10 -4.66 10.58 3.01
N ARG A 11 -5.74 11.27 2.59
CA ARG A 11 -6.95 11.38 3.40
C ARG A 11 -7.62 10.03 3.67
N PHE A 12 -7.66 9.16 2.67
CA PHE A 12 -8.15 7.80 2.84
C PHE A 12 -7.25 6.99 3.78
N ALA A 13 -5.93 7.09 3.61
CA ALA A 13 -4.93 6.42 4.44
C ALA A 13 -5.07 6.80 5.93
N ILE A 14 -5.14 8.09 6.25
CA ILE A 14 -5.31 8.60 7.62
C ILE A 14 -6.64 8.13 8.23
N ALA A 15 -7.73 8.21 7.48
CA ALA A 15 -9.03 7.74 7.95
C ALA A 15 -9.03 6.23 8.22
N ALA A 16 -8.32 5.46 7.38
CA ALA A 16 -8.19 4.02 7.50
C ALA A 16 -7.27 3.59 8.64
N SER A 17 -6.14 4.25 8.86
CA SER A 17 -5.25 3.99 9.99
C SER A 17 -5.92 4.31 11.32
N ALA A 18 -6.72 5.37 11.37
CA ALA A 18 -7.51 5.77 12.54
C ALA A 18 -8.78 4.94 12.76
N GLY A 19 -9.17 4.07 11.82
CA GLY A 19 -10.43 3.30 11.91
C GLY A 19 -11.71 4.15 11.80
N ASP A 20 -11.64 5.37 11.24
CA ASP A 20 -12.81 6.25 11.08
C ASP A 20 -13.62 5.85 9.84
N ALA A 21 -14.55 4.91 10.02
CA ALA A 21 -15.44 4.42 8.98
C ALA A 21 -16.25 5.55 8.30
N ALA A 22 -16.63 6.59 9.04
CA ALA A 22 -17.41 7.69 8.48
C ALA A 22 -16.54 8.56 7.56
N ALA A 23 -15.29 8.85 7.94
CA ALA A 23 -14.33 9.55 7.09
C ALA A 23 -13.97 8.73 5.85
N ILE A 24 -13.74 7.42 6.00
CA ILE A 24 -13.51 6.50 4.86
C ILE A 24 -14.64 6.63 3.85
N ARG A 25 -15.90 6.48 4.28
CA ARG A 25 -17.07 6.58 3.39
C ARG A 25 -17.17 7.94 2.69
N ARG A 26 -16.93 9.04 3.42
CA ARG A 26 -16.91 10.40 2.84
C ARG A 26 -15.87 10.54 1.74
N VAL A 27 -14.63 10.06 1.98
CA VAL A 27 -13.56 10.11 0.97
C VAL A 27 -13.95 9.28 -0.24
N LEU A 28 -14.36 8.02 -0.04
CA LEU A 28 -14.74 7.10 -1.11
C LEU A 28 -15.86 7.64 -2.00
N ALA A 29 -16.93 8.16 -1.40
CA ALA A 29 -18.04 8.76 -2.13
C ALA A 29 -17.60 9.96 -2.97
N ARG A 30 -16.65 10.76 -2.48
CA ARG A 30 -16.09 11.92 -3.19
C ARG A 30 -15.19 11.49 -4.36
N VAL A 31 -14.26 10.55 -4.12
CA VAL A 31 -13.31 10.11 -5.16
C VAL A 31 -13.99 9.32 -6.27
N ARG A 32 -15.08 8.59 -5.94
CA ARG A 32 -15.93 7.93 -6.92
C ARG A 32 -16.60 8.92 -7.85
N ARG A 33 -17.23 9.98 -7.30
CA ARG A 33 -17.85 11.05 -8.11
C ARG A 33 -16.83 11.77 -8.99
N ALA A 34 -15.63 11.99 -8.47
CA ALA A 34 -14.50 12.57 -9.20
C ALA A 34 -13.80 11.60 -10.18
N ARG A 35 -14.35 10.38 -10.35
CA ARG A 35 -13.82 9.33 -11.26
C ARG A 35 -12.33 9.06 -11.08
N ARG A 36 -11.84 9.06 -9.83
CA ARG A 36 -10.47 8.68 -9.50
C ARG A 36 -10.22 7.19 -9.79
N PRO A 37 -8.97 6.73 -9.91
CA PRO A 37 -8.71 5.30 -10.13
C PRO A 37 -8.99 4.49 -8.85
N ARG A 38 -10.01 3.63 -8.85
CA ARG A 38 -10.35 2.74 -7.72
C ARG A 38 -9.16 1.87 -7.28
N ALA A 39 -8.39 1.38 -8.23
CA ALA A 39 -7.22 0.52 -7.99
C ALA A 39 -6.17 1.16 -7.07
N ALA A 40 -6.03 2.49 -7.10
CA ALA A 40 -5.13 3.19 -6.19
C ALA A 40 -5.59 3.04 -4.73
N PHE A 41 -6.89 3.15 -4.46
CA PHE A 41 -7.46 2.99 -3.11
C PHE A 41 -7.44 1.53 -2.64
N GLU A 42 -7.63 0.57 -3.55
CA GLU A 42 -7.42 -0.85 -3.25
C GLU A 42 -5.97 -1.10 -2.81
N GLU A 43 -5.00 -0.49 -3.51
CA GLU A 43 -3.59 -0.63 -3.17
C GLU A 43 -3.24 0.01 -1.82
N VAL A 44 -3.77 1.20 -1.51
CA VAL A 44 -3.63 1.80 -0.17
C VAL A 44 -4.25 0.90 0.90
N ALA A 45 -5.42 0.32 0.65
CA ALA A 45 -6.05 -0.58 1.59
C ALA A 45 -5.22 -1.87 1.83
N LEU A 46 -4.50 -2.36 0.81
CA LEU A 46 -3.55 -3.46 0.97
C LEU A 46 -2.28 -3.02 1.72
N MET A 47 -1.83 -1.77 1.57
CA MET A 47 -0.68 -1.25 2.34
C MET A 47 -0.94 -1.21 3.84
N LEU A 48 -2.20 -1.12 4.29
CA LEU A 48 -2.56 -1.18 5.72
C LEU A 48 -2.10 -2.48 6.39
N THR A 49 -1.91 -3.59 5.65
CA THR A 49 -1.38 -4.84 6.23
C THR A 49 0.06 -4.70 6.70
N LEU A 50 0.80 -3.70 6.21
CA LEU A 50 2.18 -3.41 6.61
C LEU A 50 2.26 -2.34 7.70
N TYR A 51 1.40 -1.33 7.63
CA TYR A 51 1.55 -0.09 8.40
C TYR A 51 0.52 0.12 9.51
N ALA A 52 -0.61 -0.57 9.46
CA ALA A 52 -1.65 -0.44 10.49
C ALA A 52 -2.04 -1.81 11.06
N SER A 53 -2.88 -2.56 10.34
CA SER A 53 -3.28 -3.91 10.73
C SER A 53 -4.07 -4.63 9.63
N TYR A 54 -4.17 -5.96 9.73
CA TYR A 54 -5.10 -6.73 8.89
C TYR A 54 -6.58 -6.33 9.08
N PRO A 55 -7.10 -6.13 10.31
CA PRO A 55 -8.44 -5.59 10.51
C PRO A 55 -8.71 -4.27 9.78
N ALA A 56 -7.77 -3.32 9.83
CA ALA A 56 -7.91 -2.04 9.13
C ALA A 56 -7.98 -2.23 7.60
N ALA A 57 -7.15 -3.11 7.04
CA ALA A 57 -7.22 -3.49 5.62
C ALA A 57 -8.57 -4.11 5.24
N ILE A 58 -9.06 -5.07 6.04
CA ILE A 58 -10.33 -5.76 5.79
C ILE A 58 -11.50 -4.76 5.80
N GLU A 59 -11.57 -3.92 6.83
CA GLU A 59 -12.65 -2.95 6.97
C GLU A 59 -12.61 -1.90 5.85
N SER A 60 -11.43 -1.42 5.49
CA SER A 60 -11.26 -0.47 4.39
C SER A 60 -11.68 -1.05 3.03
N LEU A 61 -11.32 -2.32 2.76
CA LEU A 61 -11.74 -3.02 1.54
C LEU A 61 -13.25 -3.31 1.54
N ARG A 62 -13.83 -3.64 2.69
CA ARG A 62 -15.28 -3.84 2.84
C ARG A 62 -16.04 -2.55 2.53
N LEU A 63 -15.63 -1.43 3.14
CA LEU A 63 -16.23 -0.12 2.89
C LEU A 63 -16.02 0.35 1.44
N LEU A 64 -14.85 0.07 0.85
CA LEU A 64 -14.61 0.29 -0.58
C LEU A 64 -15.59 -0.49 -1.46
N GLY A 65 -15.86 -1.75 -1.14
CA GLY A 65 -16.85 -2.57 -1.85
C GLY A 65 -18.28 -2.02 -1.76
N LEU A 66 -18.67 -1.50 -0.59
CA LEU A 66 -20.00 -0.93 -0.36
C LEU A 66 -20.19 0.44 -1.06
N GLU A 67 -19.21 1.33 -0.96
CA GLU A 67 -19.30 2.69 -1.52
C GLU A 67 -19.01 2.74 -3.02
N TRP A 68 -18.24 1.77 -3.50
CA TRP A 68 -17.81 1.67 -4.87
C TRP A 68 -17.94 0.24 -5.40
N PRO A 69 -19.19 -0.23 -5.66
CA PRO A 69 -19.47 -1.57 -6.15
C PRO A 69 -18.92 -1.73 -7.57
N GLN A 70 -17.73 -2.32 -7.66
CA GLN A 70 -17.04 -2.61 -8.91
C GLN A 70 -16.15 -3.82 -8.68
N ALA A 71 -16.10 -4.74 -9.65
CA ALA A 71 -15.20 -5.87 -9.59
C ALA A 71 -13.73 -5.42 -9.58
N THR A 72 -12.97 -5.93 -8.62
CA THR A 72 -11.52 -5.74 -8.58
C THR A 72 -10.89 -6.47 -9.77
N LYS A 73 -10.13 -5.74 -10.59
CA LYS A 73 -9.40 -6.31 -11.74
C LYS A 73 -7.98 -6.76 -11.37
N ALA A 74 -7.47 -6.32 -10.22
CA ALA A 74 -6.10 -6.61 -9.79
C ALA A 74 -5.99 -8.01 -9.17
N GLY A 75 -5.13 -8.85 -9.75
CA GLY A 75 -4.80 -10.17 -9.22
C GLY A 75 -3.79 -10.13 -8.06
N GLU A 76 -3.50 -11.31 -7.52
CA GLU A 76 -2.42 -11.53 -6.56
C GLU A 76 -1.05 -11.53 -7.25
N VAL A 77 0.00 -11.11 -6.55
CA VAL A 77 1.37 -11.18 -7.08
C VAL A 77 1.87 -12.62 -6.97
N PRO A 78 2.26 -13.28 -8.07
CA PRO A 78 2.72 -14.67 -8.04
C PRO A 78 3.92 -14.85 -7.12
N VAL A 79 3.86 -15.87 -6.26
CA VAL A 79 4.91 -16.19 -5.26
C VAL A 79 6.31 -16.23 -5.90
N ALA A 80 6.43 -16.92 -7.04
CA ALA A 80 7.69 -17.08 -7.78
C ALA A 80 8.34 -15.74 -8.21
N THR A 81 7.57 -14.65 -8.27
CA THR A 81 8.08 -13.33 -8.69
C THR A 81 8.38 -12.40 -7.53
N ARG A 82 7.88 -12.69 -6.31
CA ARG A 82 7.91 -11.78 -5.17
C ARG A 82 9.33 -11.40 -4.78
N ARG A 83 10.24 -12.38 -4.69
CA ARG A 83 11.63 -12.12 -4.32
C ARG A 83 12.34 -11.17 -5.30
N ARG A 84 12.24 -11.44 -6.61
CA ARG A 84 12.84 -10.60 -7.66
C ARG A 84 12.26 -9.18 -7.62
N ARG A 85 10.93 -9.06 -7.55
CA ARG A 85 10.25 -7.76 -7.46
C ARG A 85 10.67 -7.01 -6.20
N GLY A 86 10.73 -7.71 -5.07
CA GLY A 86 11.09 -7.13 -3.78
C GLY A 86 12.51 -6.56 -3.74
N LEU A 87 13.48 -7.29 -4.29
CA LEU A 87 14.85 -6.79 -4.44
C LEU A 87 14.90 -5.55 -5.33
N ALA A 88 14.18 -5.54 -6.45
CA ALA A 88 14.11 -4.38 -7.34
C ALA A 88 13.45 -3.16 -6.67
N THR A 89 12.34 -3.36 -5.96
CA THR A 89 11.65 -2.28 -5.24
C THR A 89 12.51 -1.75 -4.08
N LEU A 90 13.15 -2.62 -3.31
CA LEU A 90 14.05 -2.21 -2.23
C LEU A 90 15.26 -1.42 -2.78
N ALA A 91 15.86 -1.88 -3.88
CA ALA A 91 16.96 -1.16 -4.53
C ALA A 91 16.52 0.23 -5.05
N ALA A 92 15.30 0.35 -5.57
CA ALA A 92 14.77 1.64 -6.01
C ALA A 92 14.55 2.63 -4.85
N VAL A 93 14.22 2.14 -3.65
CA VAL A 93 14.00 2.98 -2.46
C VAL A 93 15.32 3.36 -1.78
N TYR A 94 16.22 2.39 -1.58
CA TYR A 94 17.44 2.59 -0.78
C TYR A 94 18.71 2.85 -1.60
N GLY A 95 18.68 2.65 -2.92
CA GLY A 95 19.84 2.85 -3.79
C GLY A 95 21.08 2.10 -3.29
N GLY A 96 22.21 2.82 -3.18
CA GLY A 96 23.52 2.24 -2.85
C GLY A 96 23.64 1.58 -1.48
N VAL A 97 22.66 1.76 -0.58
CA VAL A 97 22.68 1.13 0.76
C VAL A 97 21.76 -0.10 0.87
N ALA A 98 21.13 -0.54 -0.22
CA ALA A 98 20.22 -1.67 -0.24
C ALA A 98 20.79 -2.96 0.40
N ASP A 99 22.04 -3.31 0.09
CA ASP A 99 22.67 -4.51 0.64
C ASP A 99 22.99 -4.38 2.14
N SER A 100 23.31 -3.17 2.60
CA SER A 100 23.51 -2.88 4.02
C SER A 100 22.21 -3.02 4.80
N VAL A 101 21.09 -2.53 4.26
CA VAL A 101 19.76 -2.72 4.85
C VAL A 101 19.43 -4.21 4.98
N ARG A 102 19.66 -4.99 3.92
CA ARG A 102 19.42 -6.45 3.94
C ARG A 102 20.30 -7.17 4.96
N ALA A 103 21.58 -6.78 5.08
CA ALA A 103 22.48 -7.33 6.08
C ALA A 103 22.00 -7.02 7.51
N ALA A 104 21.57 -5.78 7.76
CA ALA A 104 20.99 -5.39 9.04
C ALA A 104 19.74 -6.22 9.38
N LEU A 105 18.80 -6.38 8.44
CA LEU A 105 17.60 -7.20 8.65
C LEU A 105 17.94 -8.64 9.06
N ARG A 106 18.90 -9.29 8.38
CA ARG A 106 19.37 -10.64 8.75
C ARG A 106 20.00 -10.69 10.14
N SER A 107 20.74 -9.65 10.51
CA SER A 107 21.40 -9.57 11.83
C SER A 107 20.42 -9.45 12.99
N HIS A 108 19.25 -8.83 12.75
CA HIS A 108 18.20 -8.73 13.76
C HIS A 108 17.40 -10.03 13.89
N HIS A 109 17.04 -10.67 12.77
CA HIS A 109 16.36 -11.96 12.79
C HIS A 109 16.49 -12.69 11.44
N PRO A 110 16.79 -14.00 11.40
CA PRO A 110 17.06 -14.72 10.15
C PRO A 110 15.87 -14.74 9.16
N ALA A 111 14.64 -14.70 9.65
CA ALA A 111 13.44 -14.67 8.79
C ALA A 111 13.11 -13.27 8.24
N LEU A 112 13.63 -12.20 8.86
CA LEU A 112 13.12 -10.85 8.63
C LEU A 112 13.42 -10.35 7.22
N GLU A 113 14.61 -10.63 6.69
CA GLU A 113 14.94 -10.26 5.31
C GLU A 113 13.93 -10.87 4.33
N ALA A 114 13.62 -12.17 4.47
CA ALA A 114 12.69 -12.84 3.56
C ALA A 114 11.29 -12.24 3.64
N TRP A 115 10.79 -11.93 4.85
CA TRP A 115 9.49 -11.28 5.02
C TRP A 115 9.47 -9.88 4.39
N VAL A 116 10.49 -9.07 4.66
CA VAL A 116 10.59 -7.72 4.11
C VAL A 116 10.69 -7.77 2.58
N ILE A 117 11.58 -8.59 2.03
CA ILE A 117 11.78 -8.69 0.58
C ILE A 117 10.55 -9.28 -0.11
N GLU A 118 10.00 -10.40 0.36
CA GLU A 118 8.97 -11.13 -0.39
C GLU A 118 7.56 -10.66 -0.07
N HIS A 119 7.26 -10.35 1.20
CA HIS A 119 5.94 -9.87 1.60
C HIS A 119 5.82 -8.35 1.44
N ALA A 120 6.66 -7.55 2.09
CA ALA A 120 6.52 -6.10 2.04
C ALA A 120 6.85 -5.55 0.65
N TYR A 121 8.10 -5.64 0.22
CA TYR A 121 8.54 -5.07 -1.06
C TYR A 121 8.02 -5.88 -2.25
N GLY A 122 8.04 -7.20 -2.17
CA GLY A 122 7.76 -8.10 -3.29
C GLY A 122 6.29 -8.31 -3.62
N ARG A 123 5.40 -8.22 -2.64
CA ARG A 123 3.96 -8.49 -2.80
C ARG A 123 3.08 -7.25 -2.68
N VAL A 124 3.37 -6.38 -1.71
CA VAL A 124 2.55 -5.21 -1.40
C VAL A 124 3.09 -3.95 -2.08
N LEU A 125 4.36 -3.59 -1.85
CA LEU A 125 4.94 -2.33 -2.32
C LEU A 125 5.43 -2.36 -3.79
N SER A 126 5.40 -3.50 -4.46
CA SER A 126 5.74 -3.59 -5.89
C SER A 126 4.52 -3.56 -6.81
N ARG A 127 3.30 -3.36 -6.27
CA ARG A 127 2.07 -3.29 -7.07
C ARG A 127 2.04 -2.00 -7.91
N GLY A 128 1.28 -2.00 -8.99
CA GLY A 128 1.41 -0.99 -10.05
C GLY A 128 0.37 0.13 -10.08
N ALA A 129 -0.55 0.20 -9.10
CA ALA A 129 -1.60 1.22 -9.12
C ALA A 129 -1.12 2.58 -8.55
N LEU A 130 0.02 2.59 -7.84
CA LEU A 130 0.66 3.79 -7.30
C LEU A 130 2.08 3.92 -7.84
N GLU A 131 2.41 5.12 -8.30
CA GLU A 131 3.80 5.49 -8.57
C GLU A 131 4.61 5.50 -7.27
N MET A 132 5.94 5.30 -7.38
CA MET A 132 6.81 5.22 -6.18
C MET A 132 6.67 6.46 -5.27
N LYS A 133 6.66 7.66 -5.86
CA LYS A 133 6.50 8.91 -5.10
C LYS A 133 5.15 8.99 -4.37
N GLU A 134 4.08 8.49 -4.97
CA GLU A 134 2.74 8.51 -4.37
C GLU A 134 2.68 7.52 -3.21
N ARG A 135 3.30 6.34 -3.39
CA ARG A 135 3.41 5.32 -2.37
C ARG A 135 4.13 5.83 -1.13
N GLU A 136 5.27 6.52 -1.29
CA GLU A 136 6.01 7.08 -0.14
C GLU A 136 5.18 8.13 0.62
N LEU A 137 4.48 9.01 -0.09
CA LEU A 137 3.59 10.01 0.55
C LEU A 137 2.42 9.36 1.29
N VAL A 138 1.86 8.27 0.74
CA VAL A 138 0.82 7.48 1.41
C VAL A 138 1.40 6.74 2.63
N THR A 139 2.61 6.18 2.52
CA THR A 139 3.29 5.53 3.64
C THR A 139 3.44 6.51 4.81
N LEU A 140 3.87 7.75 4.55
CA LEU A 140 3.93 8.78 5.59
C LEU A 140 2.56 9.07 6.20
N ALA A 141 1.51 9.14 5.39
CA ALA A 141 0.14 9.35 5.86
C ALA A 141 -0.45 8.18 6.66
N LEU A 142 0.08 6.96 6.50
CA LEU A 142 -0.31 5.77 7.26
C LEU A 142 0.37 5.70 8.64
N LEU A 143 1.45 6.45 8.85
CA LEU A 143 2.28 6.43 10.05
C LEU A 143 1.96 7.55 11.06
N VAL A 144 1.00 8.42 10.74
CA VAL A 144 0.51 9.52 11.59
C VAL A 144 -0.88 9.23 12.11
#